data_AF-A0A1H0MMH0-F1
#
_entry.id   AF-A0A1H0MMH0-F1
#
_cell.length_a   1.000
_cell.length_b   1.000
_cell.length_c   1.000
_cell.angle_alpha   90.00
_cell.angle_beta   90.00
_cell.angle_gamma   90.00
#
_symmetry.space_group_name_H-M   'P 1'
#
loop_
_entity.id
_entity.type
_entity.pdbx_description
1 polymer ?
#
loop_
_entity_poly.entity_id
_entity_poly.type
_entity_poly.pdbx_seq_one_letter_code
_entity_poly.pdbx_strand_id
1 'polypeptide(L)'
;MATDDGTLIRLLVAGDLPAVHHALAGMSGAATAVSLLVAALTRPAAGTPDELLAAAARLARSTRDRQLVAITAAHLGGDHDRVAALVRDHLVDHPGSLLAAWLASQQPPTRPAPTQPATQPSRTAPTPAPSPRRDHV
;
A
#
# COMPACT_ATOMS: atom_id res chain seq x y z
N MET A 1 24.51 3.07 20.86
CA MET A 1 24.62 2.24 19.65
C MET A 1 24.07 3.04 18.48
N ALA A 2 24.71 3.03 17.32
CA ALA A 2 24.15 3.68 16.14
C ALA A 2 22.87 2.93 15.73
N THR A 3 21.77 3.66 15.54
CA THR A 3 20.54 3.09 15.02
C THR A 3 20.77 2.72 13.55
N ASP A 4 20.62 1.44 13.23
CA ASP A 4 20.64 0.94 11.85
C ASP A 4 19.21 0.87 11.26
N ASP A 5 19.11 0.78 9.94
CA ASP A 5 17.86 0.74 9.16
C ASP A 5 16.91 -0.36 9.65
N GLY A 6 17.46 -1.52 10.03
CA GLY A 6 16.66 -2.63 10.57
C GLY A 6 15.94 -2.30 11.88
N THR A 7 16.55 -1.47 12.73
CA THR A 7 15.93 -1.02 13.99
C THR A 7 14.82 -0.01 13.70
N LEU A 8 15.03 0.93 12.78
CA LEU A 8 14.00 1.90 12.37
C LEU A 8 12.75 1.20 11.85
N ILE A 9 12.91 0.21 10.97
CA ILE A 9 11.77 -0.53 10.41
C ILE A 9 11.02 -1.28 11.52
N ARG A 10 11.73 -1.92 12.47
CA ARG A 10 11.07 -2.63 13.58
C ARG A 10 10.26 -1.70 14.48
N LEU A 11 10.80 -0.52 14.79
CA LEU A 11 10.08 0.50 15.56
C LEU A 11 8.84 1.01 14.80
N LEU A 12 8.96 1.22 13.49
CA LEU A 12 7.85 1.59 12.62
C LEU A 12 6.75 0.52 12.63
N VAL A 13 7.11 -0.76 12.47
CA VAL A 13 6.17 -1.89 12.53
C VAL A 13 5.51 -2.00 13.90
N ALA A 14 6.23 -1.72 14.99
CA ALA A 14 5.68 -1.69 16.33
C ALA A 14 4.73 -0.50 16.58
N GLY A 15 4.68 0.48 15.69
CA GLY A 15 3.87 1.69 15.84
C GLY A 15 4.46 2.73 16.81
N ASP A 16 5.72 2.56 17.23
CA ASP A 16 6.37 3.47 18.18
C ASP A 16 6.99 4.68 17.45
N LEU A 17 6.10 5.57 16.97
CA LEU A 17 6.50 6.79 16.26
C LEU A 17 7.44 7.70 17.09
N PRO A 18 7.25 7.90 18.41
CA PRO A 18 8.21 8.63 19.23
C PRO A 18 9.62 8.01 19.19
N ALA A 19 9.74 6.70 19.31
CA ALA A 19 11.03 6.02 19.21
C ALA A 19 11.63 6.12 17.81
N VAL A 20 10.82 6.01 16.74
CA VAL A 20 11.29 6.23 15.36
C VAL A 20 11.88 7.63 15.21
N HIS A 21 11.17 8.67 15.67
CA HIS A 21 11.66 10.05 15.57
C HIS A 21 12.93 10.28 16.38
N HIS A 22 13.00 9.73 17.60
CA HIS A 22 14.20 9.81 18.43
C HIS A 22 15.39 9.11 17.75
N ALA A 23 15.14 7.94 17.17
CA ALA A 23 16.15 7.17 16.47
C ALA A 23 16.66 7.89 15.20
N LEU A 24 15.76 8.48 14.40
CA LEU A 24 16.12 9.29 13.23
C LEU A 24 16.94 10.53 13.61
N ALA A 25 16.55 11.24 14.67
CA ALA A 25 17.26 12.42 15.16
C ALA A 25 18.65 12.09 15.73
N GLY A 26 18.82 10.89 16.28
CA GLY A 26 20.09 10.40 16.83
C GLY A 26 21.05 9.80 15.80
N MET A 27 20.68 9.70 14.52
CA MET A 27 21.58 9.18 13.49
C MET A 27 22.70 10.20 13.19
N SER A 28 23.93 9.83 13.56
CA SER A 28 25.13 10.64 13.30
C SER A 28 25.86 10.27 11.99
N GLY A 29 25.35 9.27 11.26
CA GLY A 29 25.92 8.76 10.01
C GLY A 29 25.28 9.37 8.76
N ALA A 30 25.83 9.01 7.59
CA ALA A 30 25.20 9.34 6.31
C ALA A 30 23.81 8.68 6.24
N ALA A 31 22.79 9.45 5.90
CA ALA A 31 21.46 8.92 5.66
C ALA A 31 21.49 7.84 4.58
N THR A 32 20.65 6.83 4.72
CA THR A 32 20.44 5.78 3.72
C THR A 32 19.15 6.06 2.95
N ALA A 33 18.93 5.33 1.85
CA ALA A 33 17.64 5.39 1.16
C ALA A 33 16.51 4.99 2.11
N VAL A 34 16.69 3.92 2.90
CA VAL A 34 15.66 3.39 3.82
C VAL A 34 15.35 4.38 4.94
N SER A 35 16.36 4.98 5.58
CA SER A 35 16.14 5.94 6.66
C SER A 35 15.34 7.16 6.18
N LEU A 36 15.56 7.59 4.93
CA LEU A 36 14.80 8.68 4.29
C LEU A 36 13.37 8.27 3.93
N LEU A 37 13.14 7.02 3.51
CA LEU A 37 11.78 6.51 3.28
C LEU A 37 10.98 6.43 4.58
N VAL A 38 11.59 5.95 5.67
CA VAL A 38 10.95 5.92 7.00
C VAL A 38 10.61 7.33 7.45
N ALA A 39 11.54 8.29 7.29
CA ALA A 39 11.25 9.69 7.56
C ALA A 39 10.06 10.20 6.71
N ALA A 40 10.05 9.96 5.40
CA ALA A 40 8.93 10.41 4.56
C ALA A 40 7.57 9.84 5.01
N LEU A 41 7.54 8.60 5.50
CA LEU A 41 6.33 7.91 5.97
C LEU A 41 5.83 8.40 7.34
N THR A 42 6.72 8.74 8.27
CA THR A 42 6.33 9.19 9.62
C THR A 42 6.09 10.70 9.72
N ARG A 43 6.40 11.45 8.65
CA ARG A 43 6.23 12.91 8.54
C ARG A 43 6.89 13.65 9.72
N PRO A 44 8.23 13.58 9.89
CA PRO A 44 8.94 14.40 10.85
C PRO A 44 8.84 15.88 10.47
N ALA A 45 9.06 16.75 11.45
CA ALA A 45 8.93 18.20 11.30
C ALA A 45 9.91 18.86 10.31
N ALA A 46 10.84 18.11 9.70
CA ALA A 46 11.89 18.62 8.82
C ALA A 46 11.82 17.99 7.41
N GLY A 47 11.64 18.84 6.40
CA GLY A 47 11.58 18.46 4.99
C GLY A 47 10.19 18.03 4.53
N THR A 48 9.91 18.22 3.24
CA THR A 48 8.68 17.69 2.63
C THR A 48 8.86 16.21 2.28
N PRO A 49 7.77 15.41 2.24
CA PRO A 49 7.84 14.02 1.78
C PRO A 49 8.49 13.88 0.40
N ASP A 50 8.26 14.84 -0.50
CA ASP A 50 8.81 14.85 -1.85
C ASP A 50 10.33 15.09 -1.86
N GLU A 51 10.83 16.00 -1.02
CA GLU A 51 12.28 16.22 -0.85
C GLU A 51 12.98 14.98 -0.30
N LEU A 52 12.36 14.33 0.68
CA LEU A 52 12.88 13.09 1.27
C LEU A 52 12.88 11.94 0.27
N LEU A 53 11.82 11.81 -0.54
CA LEU A 53 11.74 10.84 -1.64
C LEU A 53 12.81 11.11 -2.71
N ALA A 54 13.00 12.36 -3.10
CA ALA A 54 14.03 12.75 -4.07
C ALA A 54 15.44 12.47 -3.55
N ALA A 55 15.69 12.71 -2.26
CA ALA A 55 16.94 12.34 -1.62
C ALA A 55 17.13 10.81 -1.56
N ALA A 56 16.10 10.06 -1.17
CA ALA A 56 16.13 8.60 -1.14
C ALA A 56 16.40 8.01 -2.54
N ALA A 57 15.77 8.56 -3.57
CA ALA A 57 15.99 8.16 -4.97
C ALA A 57 17.44 8.36 -5.43
N ARG A 58 18.10 9.44 -5.00
CA ARG A 58 19.53 9.69 -5.30
C ARG A 58 20.46 8.71 -4.59
N LEU A 59 20.08 8.24 -3.40
CA LEU A 59 20.85 7.28 -2.61
C LEU A 59 20.55 5.82 -2.95
N ALA A 60 19.47 5.54 -3.69
CA ALA A 60 19.07 4.20 -4.09
C ALA A 60 20.08 3.58 -5.08
N ARG A 61 21.01 2.78 -4.56
CA ARG A 61 22.07 2.15 -5.36
C ARG A 61 21.64 0.84 -5.98
N SER A 62 20.70 0.12 -5.36
CA SER A 62 20.22 -1.17 -5.82
C SER A 62 18.83 -1.09 -6.47
N THR A 63 18.47 -2.09 -7.26
CA THR A 63 17.10 -2.26 -7.78
C THR A 63 16.09 -2.35 -6.63
N ARG A 64 16.46 -3.05 -5.55
CA ARG A 64 15.66 -3.17 -4.33
C ARG A 64 15.32 -1.81 -3.73
N ASP A 65 16.30 -0.92 -3.61
CA ASP A 65 16.08 0.43 -3.05
C ASP A 65 15.18 1.26 -3.95
N ARG A 66 15.37 1.18 -5.28
CA ARG A 66 14.56 1.92 -6.26
C ARG A 66 13.10 1.45 -6.27
N GLN A 67 12.88 0.15 -6.15
CA GLN A 67 11.54 -0.41 -5.99
C GLN A 67 10.88 0.08 -4.70
N LEU A 68 11.61 0.08 -3.57
CA LEU A 68 11.09 0.63 -2.31
C LEU A 68 10.73 2.11 -2.43
N VAL A 69 11.57 2.93 -3.06
CA VAL A 69 11.25 4.34 -3.35
C VAL A 69 9.97 4.47 -4.17
N ALA A 70 9.79 3.67 -5.21
CA ALA A 70 8.58 3.69 -6.03
C ALA A 70 7.32 3.27 -5.25
N ILE A 71 7.43 2.25 -4.40
CA ILE A 71 6.33 1.82 -3.53
C ILE A 71 5.96 2.92 -2.54
N THR A 72 6.94 3.51 -1.86
CA THR A 72 6.70 4.59 -0.88
C THR A 72 6.12 5.83 -1.55
N ALA A 73 6.57 6.19 -2.75
CA ALA A 73 6.00 7.29 -3.52
C ALA A 73 4.52 7.04 -3.88
N ALA A 74 4.17 5.84 -4.35
CA ALA A 74 2.79 5.48 -4.61
C ALA A 74 1.92 5.53 -3.34
N HIS A 75 2.46 5.10 -2.21
CA HIS A 75 1.77 5.15 -0.91
C HIS A 75 1.47 6.58 -0.47
N LEU A 76 2.48 7.47 -0.53
CA LEU A 76 2.31 8.87 -0.16
C LEU A 76 1.38 9.62 -1.13
N GLY A 77 1.34 9.20 -2.39
CA GLY A 77 0.38 9.68 -3.38
C GLY A 77 -1.05 9.12 -3.24
N GLY A 78 -1.29 8.19 -2.32
CA GLY A 78 -2.60 7.56 -2.11
C GLY A 78 -3.03 6.57 -3.20
N ASP A 79 -2.10 6.12 -4.06
CA ASP A 79 -2.38 5.19 -5.15
C ASP A 79 -2.34 3.73 -4.64
N HIS A 80 -3.42 3.33 -3.95
CA HIS A 80 -3.50 2.04 -3.26
C HIS A 80 -3.35 0.82 -4.19
N ASP A 81 -3.95 0.87 -5.38
CA ASP A 81 -3.88 -0.22 -6.35
C ASP A 81 -2.45 -0.40 -6.86
N ARG A 82 -1.75 0.72 -7.12
CA ARG A 82 -0.35 0.69 -7.51
C ARG A 82 0.55 0.21 -6.39
N VAL A 83 0.30 0.61 -5.14
CA VAL A 83 1.05 0.08 -3.98
C VAL A 83 0.87 -1.44 -3.89
N ALA A 84 -0.36 -1.94 -3.96
CA ALA A 84 -0.63 -3.37 -3.88
C ALA A 84 0.11 -4.16 -4.99
N ALA A 85 0.09 -3.66 -6.22
CA ALA A 85 0.79 -4.27 -7.35
C ALA A 85 2.33 -4.28 -7.15
N LEU A 86 2.91 -3.14 -6.77
CA LEU A 86 4.36 -3.00 -6.60
C LEU A 86 4.88 -3.78 -5.38
N VAL A 87 4.14 -3.79 -4.27
CA VAL A 87 4.49 -4.55 -3.06
C VAL A 87 4.49 -6.04 -3.36
N ARG A 88 3.47 -6.54 -4.07
CA ARG A 88 3.41 -7.95 -4.46
C ARG A 88 4.63 -8.34 -5.30
N ASP A 89 4.96 -7.55 -6.32
CA ASP A 89 6.14 -7.80 -7.18
C ASP A 89 7.43 -7.81 -6.36
N HIS A 90 7.63 -6.78 -5.51
CA HIS A 90 8.80 -6.68 -4.66
C HIS A 90 8.95 -7.84 -3.66
N LEU A 91 7.85 -8.31 -3.07
CA LEU A 91 7.89 -9.42 -2.11
C LEU A 91 8.15 -10.79 -2.76
N VAL A 92 7.89 -10.95 -4.06
CA VAL A 92 8.30 -12.16 -4.81
C VAL A 92 9.83 -12.27 -4.84
N ASP A 93 10.51 -11.16 -5.14
CA ASP A 93 11.98 -11.12 -5.22
C ASP A 93 12.64 -10.94 -3.84
N HIS A 94 11.95 -10.32 -2.89
CA HIS A 94 12.46 -9.93 -1.58
C HIS A 94 11.47 -10.28 -0.44
N PRO A 95 11.24 -11.58 -0.16
CA PRO A 95 10.22 -12.01 0.80
C PRO A 95 10.47 -11.53 2.24
N GLY A 96 11.72 -11.18 2.58
CA GLY A 96 12.10 -10.63 3.89
C GLY A 96 12.01 -9.10 4.01
N SER A 97 11.44 -8.40 3.02
CA SER A 97 11.36 -6.94 3.02
C SER A 97 10.29 -6.42 3.98
N LEU A 98 10.68 -6.19 5.24
CA LEU A 98 9.78 -5.75 6.31
C LEU A 98 9.08 -4.41 6.00
N LEU A 99 9.77 -3.46 5.36
CA LEU A 99 9.17 -2.17 4.97
C LEU A 99 8.06 -2.36 3.93
N ALA A 100 8.27 -3.21 2.94
CA ALA A 100 7.25 -3.51 1.92
C ALA A 100 6.05 -4.26 2.53
N ALA A 101 6.31 -5.22 3.43
CA ALA A 101 5.26 -5.93 4.15
C ALA A 101 4.40 -4.98 5.02
N TRP A 102 5.03 -4.03 5.71
CA TRP A 102 4.33 -2.99 6.46
C TRP A 102 3.50 -2.09 5.53
N LEU A 103 4.04 -1.64 4.40
CA LEU A 103 3.26 -0.85 3.43
C LEU A 103 2.04 -1.62 2.88
N ALA A 104 2.16 -2.94 2.75
CA ALA A 104 1.04 -3.82 2.41
C ALA A 104 -0.04 -3.81 3.49
N SER A 105 0.33 -3.86 4.78
CA SER A 105 -0.64 -3.86 5.89
C SER A 105 -1.35 -2.53 6.07
N GLN A 106 -0.79 -1.44 5.55
CA GLN A 106 -1.44 -0.12 5.54
C GLN A 106 -2.49 0.04 4.44
N GLN A 107 -2.63 -0.93 3.53
CA GLN A 107 -3.61 -0.82 2.45
C GLN A 107 -5.03 -1.07 2.99
N PRO A 108 -6.04 -0.32 2.49
CA PRO A 108 -7.41 -0.67 2.77
C PRO A 108 -7.67 -2.10 2.27
N PRO A 109 -8.56 -2.86 2.93
CA PRO A 109 -8.92 -4.17 2.44
C PRO A 109 -9.38 -4.00 0.99
N THR A 110 -8.64 -4.60 0.06
CA THR A 110 -9.02 -4.62 -1.34
C THR A 110 -10.40 -5.23 -1.38
N ARG A 111 -11.42 -4.40 -1.62
CA ARG A 111 -12.78 -4.88 -1.79
C ARG A 111 -12.69 -5.90 -2.92
N PRO A 112 -13.04 -7.19 -2.70
CA PRO A 112 -13.08 -8.12 -3.80
C PRO A 112 -13.93 -7.47 -4.88
N ALA A 113 -13.41 -7.46 -6.12
CA ALA A 113 -14.12 -6.92 -7.27
C ALA A 113 -15.58 -7.36 -7.15
N PRO A 114 -16.57 -6.44 -7.26
CA PRO A 114 -17.97 -6.84 -7.18
C PRO A 114 -18.10 -8.01 -8.12
N THR A 115 -18.42 -9.18 -7.57
CA THR A 115 -18.69 -10.39 -8.33
C THR A 115 -19.65 -9.91 -9.41
N GLN A 116 -19.18 -9.85 -10.67
CA GLN A 116 -20.08 -9.56 -11.77
C GLN A 116 -21.22 -10.55 -11.57
N PRO A 117 -22.48 -10.10 -11.45
CA PRO A 117 -23.57 -11.01 -11.25
C PRO A 117 -23.46 -12.01 -12.39
N ALA A 118 -23.18 -13.27 -12.03
CA ALA A 118 -23.19 -14.36 -12.97
C ALA A 118 -24.45 -14.15 -13.80
N THR A 119 -24.27 -13.91 -15.09
CA THR A 119 -25.34 -13.66 -16.05
C THR A 119 -26.42 -14.68 -15.75
N GLN A 120 -27.49 -14.27 -15.05
CA GLN A 120 -28.65 -15.12 -14.87
C GLN A 120 -29.15 -15.32 -16.30
N PRO A 121 -29.17 -16.56 -16.82
CA PRO A 121 -29.81 -16.79 -18.09
C PRO A 121 -31.25 -16.30 -17.93
N SER A 122 -31.62 -15.34 -18.77
CA SER A 122 -32.91 -14.70 -18.81
C SER A 122 -34.00 -15.77 -18.74
N ARG A 123 -34.64 -15.93 -17.57
CA ARG A 123 -35.93 -16.61 -17.50
C ARG A 123 -36.94 -15.67 -18.15
N THR A 124 -37.09 -15.85 -19.45
CA THR A 124 -38.24 -15.39 -20.22
C THR A 124 -39.51 -15.85 -19.49
N ALA A 125 -40.27 -14.89 -19.00
CA ALA A 125 -41.63 -15.13 -18.54
C ALA A 125 -42.51 -15.49 -19.76
N PRO A 126 -43.38 -16.49 -19.68
CA PRO A 126 -44.58 -16.53 -20.49
C PRO A 126 -45.76 -15.93 -19.70
N THR A 127 -46.24 -14.81 -20.23
CA THR A 127 -47.60 -14.26 -20.31
C THR A 127 -48.73 -14.93 -19.49
N PRO A 128 -49.56 -14.17 -18.75
CA PRO A 128 -50.73 -14.71 -18.04
C PRO A 128 -51.84 -15.15 -19.01
N ALA A 129 -52.47 -16.30 -18.70
CA ALA A 129 -53.61 -16.84 -19.43
C ALA A 129 -54.87 -15.96 -19.26
N PRO A 130 -55.75 -15.87 -20.29
CA PRO A 130 -56.95 -15.07 -20.22
C PRO A 130 -58.07 -15.74 -19.40
N SER A 131 -58.74 -14.94 -18.56
CA SER A 131 -59.97 -15.31 -17.86
C SER A 131 -61.11 -15.65 -18.84
N PRO A 132 -61.90 -16.71 -18.62
CA PRO A 132 -63.12 -16.92 -19.39
C PRO A 132 -64.26 -16.06 -18.83
N ARG A 133 -64.66 -15.04 -19.60
CA ARG A 133 -66.06 -14.59 -19.63
C ARG A 133 -66.80 -15.43 -20.66
N ARG A 134 -67.94 -16.01 -20.29
CA ARG A 134 -69.07 -16.10 -21.20
C ARG A 134 -70.40 -16.14 -20.45
N ASP A 135 -71.27 -15.28 -20.95
CA ASP A 135 -72.60 -14.93 -20.51
C ASP A 135 -73.65 -16.04 -20.73
N HIS A 136 -74.67 -15.98 -19.87
CA HIS A 136 -76.10 -16.27 -20.06
C HIS A 136 -76.60 -17.26 -21.14
N VAL A 137 -77.37 -18.27 -20.67
CA VAL A 137 -78.79 -18.50 -21.03
C VAL A 137 -79.55 -18.85 -19.76
#